data_AF-A0A2E1XKG8-F1
#
_entry.id   AF-A0A2E1XKG8-F1
#
_cell.length_a   1.000
_cell.length_b   1.000
_cell.length_c   1.000
_cell.angle_alpha   90.00
_cell.angle_beta   90.00
_cell.angle_gamma   90.00
#
_symmetry.space_group_name_H-M   'P 1'
#
loop_
_entity.id
_entity.type
_entity.pdbx_description
1 polymer ?
#
loop_
_entity_poly.entity_id
_entity_poly.type
_entity_poly.pdbx_seq_one_letter_code
_entity_poly.pdbx_strand_id
1 'polypeptide(L)'
;MKMRDRFIRLEKLRHSGRSLQMLNMKRRDVLASGIATVASITAARAGTLPGNHITIVFSPKVPQARILAQRAAPLNEAIPLNGELVTLWKNRLRNHGGPLKGYTNWSDYVLLRGLAEEQGLRVREEIKLNASGKTLFRWTIA
;
A
#
# COMPACT_ATOMS: atom_id res chain seq x y z
N MET A 1 -44.14 59.84 -25.49
CA MET A 1 -44.18 59.75 -26.97
C MET A 1 -43.03 58.86 -27.43
N LYS A 2 -43.27 57.88 -28.34
CA LYS A 2 -42.39 56.77 -28.84
C LYS A 2 -42.12 55.65 -27.82
N MET A 3 -42.69 54.44 -27.88
CA MET A 3 -43.01 53.48 -28.95
C MET A 3 -41.76 52.88 -29.64
N ARG A 4 -41.69 51.53 -29.63
CA ARG A 4 -40.84 50.63 -30.46
C ARG A 4 -39.39 50.51 -29.95
N ASP A 5 -38.73 49.35 -29.84
CA ASP A 5 -38.88 48.06 -30.53
C ASP A 5 -38.35 46.93 -29.65
N ARG A 6 -39.02 45.78 -29.72
CA ARG A 6 -38.45 44.49 -29.36
C ARG A 6 -37.50 44.03 -30.48
N PHE A 7 -36.67 43.04 -30.13
CA PHE A 7 -36.05 42.04 -31.01
C PHE A 7 -34.63 42.31 -31.54
N ILE A 8 -33.75 41.41 -31.09
CA ILE A 8 -32.65 40.77 -31.86
C ILE A 8 -31.44 41.70 -32.04
N ARG A 9 -30.26 41.40 -31.49
CA ARG A 9 -29.44 40.23 -31.82
C ARG A 9 -28.26 40.15 -30.86
N LEU A 10 -27.95 38.92 -30.43
CA LEU A 10 -26.62 38.38 -30.17
C LEU A 10 -25.44 39.36 -30.28
N GLU A 11 -24.67 39.54 -29.21
CA GLU A 11 -23.37 38.88 -29.10
C GLU A 11 -22.64 39.35 -27.84
N LYS A 12 -21.85 38.40 -27.32
CA LYS A 12 -20.53 38.62 -26.76
C LYS A 12 -20.39 39.18 -25.34
N LEU A 13 -19.64 38.36 -24.62
CA LEU A 13 -18.67 38.67 -23.57
C LEU A 13 -19.22 38.46 -22.15
N ARG A 14 -18.94 37.29 -21.55
CA ARG A 14 -17.62 36.87 -21.02
C ARG A 14 -17.39 37.46 -19.63
N HIS A 15 -17.11 36.53 -18.70
CA HIS A 15 -16.49 36.71 -17.39
C HIS A 15 -17.41 37.22 -16.26
N SER A 16 -17.65 36.40 -15.24
CA SER A 16 -16.70 35.96 -14.18
C SER A 16 -16.65 36.98 -13.05
N GLY A 17 -17.08 36.56 -11.86
CA GLY A 17 -17.03 37.40 -10.66
C GLY A 17 -17.54 36.70 -9.40
N ARG A 18 -17.04 35.49 -9.13
CA ARG A 18 -17.08 34.86 -7.79
C ARG A 18 -16.02 35.52 -6.91
N SER A 19 -16.44 36.03 -5.75
CA SER A 19 -15.63 36.45 -4.59
C SER A 19 -16.63 36.65 -3.44
N LEU A 20 -16.57 36.08 -2.23
CA LEU A 20 -15.54 35.39 -1.45
C LEU A 20 -16.28 34.44 -0.48
N GLN A 21 -16.07 33.13 -0.58
CA GLN A 21 -16.18 32.28 0.61
C GLN A 21 -14.76 32.09 1.11
N MET A 22 -14.46 32.68 2.26
CA MET A 22 -13.27 32.42 3.04
C MET A 22 -13.20 30.91 3.30
N LEU A 23 -12.26 30.25 2.62
CA LEU A 23 -11.87 28.88 2.88
C LEU A 23 -11.31 28.79 4.30
N ASN A 24 -12.11 28.20 5.18
CA ASN A 24 -11.70 27.68 6.46
C ASN A 24 -10.68 26.54 6.21
N MET A 25 -9.42 26.91 5.98
CA MET A 25 -8.32 25.98 5.75
C MET A 25 -8.06 25.21 7.04
N LYS A 26 -8.60 24.00 7.12
CA LYS A 26 -8.24 23.02 8.15
C LYS A 26 -6.77 22.67 7.95
N ARG A 27 -6.00 22.64 9.05
CA ARG A 27 -4.59 22.22 9.12
C ARG A 27 -4.29 20.80 8.59
N ARG A 28 -5.27 20.11 7.99
CA ARG A 28 -5.13 18.79 7.36
C ARG A 28 -4.83 18.84 5.86
N ASP A 29 -4.94 20.00 5.20
CA ASP A 29 -4.73 20.11 3.74
C ASP A 29 -3.28 20.43 3.34
N VAL A 30 -2.35 20.58 4.29
CA VAL A 30 -0.94 20.92 4.01
C VAL A 30 -0.04 19.68 3.82
N LEU A 31 -0.58 18.46 3.88
CA LEU A 31 0.16 17.23 3.52
C LEU A 31 -0.30 16.62 2.19
N ALA A 32 -0.91 17.42 1.32
CA ALA A 32 -1.24 17.09 -0.07
C ALA A 32 -0.11 17.41 -1.05
N SER A 33 1.15 17.48 -0.59
CA SER A 33 2.34 17.70 -1.42
C SER A 33 3.26 16.48 -1.35
N GLY A 34 2.89 15.45 -2.10
CA GLY A 34 3.68 14.24 -2.27
C GLY A 34 3.37 13.59 -3.61
N ILE A 35 3.64 14.31 -4.69
CA ILE A 35 3.69 13.73 -6.04
C ILE A 35 4.90 12.80 -6.07
N ALA A 36 4.67 11.51 -6.27
CA ALA A 36 5.69 10.58 -6.76
C ALA A 36 5.01 9.48 -7.60
N THR A 37 5.07 9.71 -8.92
CA THR A 37 5.36 8.74 -9.99
C THR A 37 4.62 7.39 -10.03
N VAL A 38 3.88 7.21 -11.14
CA VAL A 38 3.51 5.92 -11.72
C VAL A 38 4.77 5.07 -11.93
N ALA A 39 4.80 3.86 -11.37
CA ALA A 39 5.71 2.81 -11.79
C ALA A 39 4.96 1.48 -11.88
N SER A 40 4.79 1.06 -13.13
CA SER A 40 4.51 -0.26 -13.69
C SER A 40 4.24 -1.42 -12.74
N ILE A 41 3.18 -2.17 -13.06
CA ILE A 41 3.01 -3.57 -12.65
C ILE A 41 4.12 -4.39 -13.32
N THR A 42 5.33 -4.32 -12.79
CA THR A 42 6.34 -5.32 -13.07
C THR A 42 6.05 -6.46 -12.11
N ALA A 43 5.36 -7.48 -12.62
CA ALA A 43 5.39 -8.78 -11.97
C ALA A 43 6.86 -9.21 -11.95
N ALA A 44 7.55 -8.92 -10.84
CA ALA A 44 8.86 -9.47 -10.59
C ALA A 44 8.69 -11.00 -10.60
N ARG A 45 9.06 -11.63 -11.72
CA ARG A 45 9.32 -13.07 -11.75
C ARG A 45 10.51 -13.29 -10.84
N ALA A 46 10.25 -13.47 -9.56
CA ALA A 46 11.16 -14.17 -8.69
C ALA A 46 11.35 -15.55 -9.32
N GLY A 47 12.51 -15.77 -9.94
CA GLY A 47 12.86 -17.06 -10.53
C GLY A 47 12.72 -18.12 -9.44
N THR A 48 11.73 -19.00 -9.61
CA THR A 48 11.57 -20.19 -8.80
C THR A 48 12.68 -21.16 -9.19
N LEU A 49 13.78 -21.12 -8.45
CA LEU A 49 14.72 -22.24 -8.42
C LEU A 49 13.98 -23.44 -7.80
N PRO A 50 13.98 -24.62 -8.44
CA PRO A 50 13.35 -25.81 -7.89
C PRO A 50 14.10 -26.19 -6.60
N GLY A 51 13.42 -26.08 -5.45
CA GLY A 51 13.96 -26.40 -4.12
C GLY A 51 13.86 -25.28 -3.07
N ASN A 52 13.47 -24.06 -3.45
CA ASN A 52 13.43 -22.92 -2.52
C ASN A 52 12.02 -22.72 -1.95
N HIS A 53 11.72 -23.29 -0.78
CA HIS A 53 10.44 -23.13 -0.10
C HIS A 53 10.29 -21.67 0.36
N ILE A 54 9.36 -20.91 -0.25
CA ILE A 54 9.10 -19.53 0.12
C ILE A 54 8.06 -19.54 1.24
N THR A 55 8.40 -19.02 2.42
CA THR A 55 7.43 -18.89 3.50
C THR A 55 6.67 -17.57 3.35
N ILE A 56 5.34 -17.65 3.31
CA ILE A 56 4.45 -16.49 3.19
C ILE A 56 3.85 -16.17 4.54
N VAL A 57 3.90 -14.90 4.93
CA VAL A 57 3.48 -14.42 6.24
C VAL A 57 2.37 -13.39 6.05
N PHE A 58 1.33 -13.39 6.89
CA PHE A 58 0.27 -12.40 6.75
C PHE A 58 -0.39 -11.97 8.06
N SER A 59 -0.87 -10.73 8.11
CA SER A 59 -1.68 -10.22 9.24
C SER A 59 -3.12 -10.74 9.15
N PRO A 60 -3.57 -11.66 10.03
CA PRO A 60 -4.91 -12.27 9.93
C PRO A 60 -6.04 -11.25 10.18
N LYS A 61 -5.75 -10.15 10.90
CA LYS A 61 -6.69 -9.05 11.17
C LYS A 61 -7.02 -8.20 9.93
N VAL A 62 -6.32 -8.41 8.82
CA VAL A 62 -6.53 -7.69 7.56
C VAL A 62 -7.04 -8.68 6.51
N PRO A 63 -8.34 -8.66 6.15
CA PRO A 63 -8.90 -9.63 5.21
C PRO A 63 -8.18 -9.68 3.86
N GLN A 64 -7.75 -8.52 3.35
CA GLN A 64 -7.00 -8.40 2.10
C GLN A 64 -5.62 -9.05 2.18
N ALA A 65 -4.96 -9.00 3.34
CA ALA A 65 -3.68 -9.67 3.55
C ALA A 65 -3.82 -11.19 3.39
N ARG A 66 -4.88 -11.77 3.99
CA ARG A 66 -5.19 -13.20 3.88
C ARG A 66 -5.45 -13.60 2.43
N ILE A 67 -6.24 -12.84 1.69
CA ILE A 67 -6.55 -13.14 0.28
C ILE A 67 -5.27 -13.10 -0.56
N LEU A 68 -4.43 -12.09 -0.38
CA LEU A 68 -3.17 -11.97 -1.12
C LEU A 68 -2.19 -13.08 -0.75
N ALA A 69 -2.08 -13.44 0.52
CA ALA A 69 -1.25 -14.53 0.98
C ALA A 69 -1.71 -15.87 0.38
N GLN A 70 -3.01 -16.19 0.43
CA GLN A 70 -3.56 -17.41 -0.15
C GLN A 70 -3.33 -17.49 -1.67
N ARG A 71 -3.47 -16.38 -2.39
CA ARG A 71 -3.18 -16.31 -3.84
C ARG A 71 -1.70 -16.47 -4.16
N ALA A 72 -0.81 -16.01 -3.28
CA ALA A 72 0.63 -16.14 -3.42
C ALA A 72 1.15 -17.51 -2.97
N ALA A 73 0.32 -18.29 -2.28
CA ALA A 73 0.65 -19.57 -1.64
C ALA A 73 0.13 -20.85 -2.33
N PRO A 74 -0.02 -20.95 -3.68
CA PRO A 74 -0.55 -22.17 -4.28
C PRO A 74 0.38 -23.39 -4.08
N LEU A 75 1.68 -23.16 -3.84
CA LEU A 75 2.70 -24.19 -3.57
C LEU A 75 3.56 -23.87 -2.34
N ASN A 76 3.20 -22.84 -1.57
CA ASN A 76 4.02 -22.30 -0.48
C ASN A 76 3.21 -22.29 0.82
N GLU A 77 3.89 -22.34 1.98
CA GLU A 77 3.22 -22.25 3.28
C GLU A 77 2.78 -20.80 3.58
N ALA A 78 1.49 -20.60 3.88
CA ALA A 78 0.96 -19.31 4.33
C ALA A 78 0.69 -19.31 5.84
N ILE A 79 1.37 -18.44 6.57
CA ILE A 79 1.43 -18.43 8.03
C ILE A 79 0.78 -17.15 8.57
N PRO A 80 -0.28 -17.26 9.39
CA PRO A 80 -0.87 -16.11 10.04
C PRO A 80 0.00 -15.57 11.19
N LEU A 81 0.10 -14.26 11.30
CA LEU A 81 0.71 -13.56 12.43
C LEU A 81 -0.25 -13.50 13.62
N ASN A 82 -0.06 -14.40 14.57
CA ASN A 82 -0.82 -14.45 15.81
C ASN A 82 -0.01 -13.85 16.97
N GLY A 83 -0.67 -13.34 18.01
CA GLY A 83 -0.13 -12.44 19.04
C GLY A 83 1.14 -12.89 19.79
N GLU A 84 1.53 -14.15 19.74
CA GLU A 84 2.80 -14.66 20.31
C GLU A 84 3.98 -14.46 19.37
N LEU A 85 4.23 -13.20 19.00
CA LEU A 85 5.05 -12.90 17.84
C LEU A 85 6.56 -13.07 18.07
N VAL A 86 7.11 -12.51 19.14
CA VAL A 86 8.57 -12.26 19.13
C VAL A 86 9.41 -13.53 19.20
N THR A 87 9.21 -14.40 20.19
CA THR A 87 10.05 -15.61 20.36
C THR A 87 9.82 -16.63 19.23
N LEU A 88 8.56 -16.84 18.83
CA LEU A 88 8.21 -17.76 17.75
C LEU A 88 8.82 -17.29 16.43
N TRP A 89 8.67 -16.00 16.10
CA TRP A 89 9.22 -15.47 14.86
C TRP A 89 10.75 -15.37 14.89
N LYS A 90 11.39 -15.09 16.04
CA LYS A 90 12.85 -15.21 16.14
C LYS A 90 13.31 -16.62 15.77
N ASN A 91 12.71 -17.66 16.33
CA ASN A 91 13.11 -19.04 16.00
C ASN A 91 12.82 -19.40 14.54
N ARG A 92 11.67 -18.97 13.99
CA ARG A 92 11.29 -19.24 12.61
C ARG A 92 12.17 -18.49 11.59
N LEU A 93 12.51 -17.23 11.86
CA LEU A 93 13.45 -16.45 11.05
C LEU A 93 14.85 -17.08 11.10
N ARG A 94 15.30 -17.58 12.26
CA ARG A 94 16.62 -18.22 12.35
C ARG A 94 16.72 -19.49 11.51
N ASN A 95 15.63 -20.25 11.46
CA ASN A 95 15.55 -21.53 10.76
C ASN A 95 14.92 -21.42 9.35
N HIS A 96 14.77 -20.21 8.81
CA HIS A 96 14.19 -20.04 7.47
C HIS A 96 15.12 -20.68 6.41
N GLY A 97 14.57 -21.59 5.60
CA GLY A 97 15.31 -22.29 4.54
C GLY A 97 15.29 -21.57 3.19
N GLY A 98 14.73 -20.37 3.14
CA GLY A 98 14.47 -19.63 1.89
C GLY A 98 13.81 -18.29 2.14
N PRO A 99 13.55 -17.50 1.08
CA PRO A 99 13.01 -16.15 1.19
C PRO A 99 11.68 -16.11 1.93
N LEU A 100 11.53 -15.09 2.77
CA LEU A 100 10.28 -14.80 3.47
C LEU A 100 9.55 -13.69 2.73
N LYS A 101 8.29 -13.95 2.37
CA LYS A 101 7.40 -12.94 1.79
C LYS A 101 6.30 -12.61 2.77
N GLY A 102 5.97 -11.33 2.92
CA GLY A 102 4.93 -10.90 3.85
C GLY A 102 3.87 -10.01 3.23
N TYR A 103 2.64 -10.16 3.72
CA TYR A 103 1.49 -9.28 3.49
C TYR A 103 0.97 -8.80 4.84
N THR A 104 1.46 -7.68 5.34
CA THR A 104 1.22 -7.29 6.73
C THR A 104 0.76 -5.84 6.86
N ASN A 105 0.13 -5.50 7.98
CA ASN A 105 -0.02 -4.09 8.34
C ASN A 105 1.37 -3.48 8.67
N TRP A 106 1.41 -2.17 8.88
CA TRP A 106 2.66 -1.46 9.17
C TRP A 106 3.34 -1.93 10.46
N SER A 107 2.60 -2.10 11.55
CA SER A 107 3.16 -2.47 12.86
C SER A 107 3.80 -3.86 12.83
N ASP A 108 3.11 -4.83 12.20
CA ASP A 108 3.59 -6.19 12.02
C ASP A 108 4.82 -6.23 11.10
N TYR A 109 4.84 -5.39 10.05
CA TYR A 109 6.00 -5.24 9.17
C TYR A 109 7.23 -4.73 9.93
N VAL A 110 7.09 -3.63 10.68
CA VAL A 110 8.20 -3.04 11.44
C VAL A 110 8.75 -4.03 12.46
N LEU A 111 7.86 -4.76 13.15
CA LEU A 111 8.27 -5.79 14.11
C LEU A 111 9.08 -6.89 13.43
N LEU A 112 8.56 -7.51 12.36
CA LEU A 112 9.26 -8.60 11.68
C LEU A 112 10.56 -8.15 11.03
N ARG A 113 10.60 -6.92 10.50
CA ARG A 113 11.81 -6.32 9.97
C ARG A 113 12.88 -6.19 11.05
N GLY A 114 12.54 -5.67 12.22
CA GLY A 114 13.49 -5.56 13.33
C GLY A 114 14.04 -6.92 13.75
N LEU A 115 13.17 -7.93 13.89
CA LEU A 115 13.59 -9.29 14.22
C LEU A 115 14.48 -9.93 13.15
N ALA A 116 14.20 -9.65 11.88
CA ALA A 116 15.01 -10.15 10.77
C ALA A 116 16.38 -9.47 10.73
N GLU A 117 16.44 -8.15 10.93
CA GLU A 117 17.69 -7.40 10.96
C GLU A 117 18.58 -7.81 12.15
N GLU A 118 17.99 -8.11 13.32
CA GLU A 118 18.71 -8.71 14.46
C GLU A 118 19.42 -10.04 14.11
N GLN A 119 18.93 -10.74 13.10
CA GLN A 119 19.47 -12.01 12.62
C GLN A 119 20.34 -11.87 11.35
N GLY A 120 20.65 -10.63 10.97
CA GLY A 120 21.47 -10.33 9.79
C GLY A 120 20.71 -10.42 8.46
N LEU A 121 19.40 -10.68 8.48
CA LEU A 121 18.56 -10.69 7.29
C LEU A 121 18.20 -9.27 6.88
N ARG A 122 18.00 -9.06 5.57
CA ARG A 122 17.70 -7.74 5.03
C ARG A 122 16.43 -7.77 4.18
N VAL A 123 15.70 -6.66 4.23
CA VAL A 123 14.58 -6.42 3.33
C VAL A 123 15.15 -6.19 1.92
N ARG A 124 14.69 -7.00 0.96
CA ARG A 124 15.04 -6.90 -0.47
C ARG A 124 14.02 -6.10 -1.26
N GLU A 125 12.76 -6.16 -0.84
CA GLU A 125 11.66 -5.50 -1.50
C GLU A 125 10.65 -5.04 -0.45
N GLU A 126 10.15 -3.82 -0.60
CA GLU A 126 9.05 -3.26 0.18
C GLU A 126 8.11 -2.50 -0.76
N ILE A 127 6.83 -2.86 -0.74
CA ILE A 127 5.79 -2.22 -1.54
C ILE A 127 4.59 -1.93 -0.64
N LYS A 128 4.22 -0.66 -0.59
CA LYS A 128 3.00 -0.19 0.05
C LYS A 128 1.81 -0.44 -0.87
N LEU A 129 0.86 -1.23 -0.40
CA LEU A 129 -0.40 -1.54 -1.06
C LEU A 129 -1.53 -0.75 -0.40
N ASN A 130 -2.31 -0.04 -1.21
CA ASN A 130 -3.55 0.58 -0.76
C ASN A 130 -4.68 -0.47 -0.84
N ALA A 131 -5.07 -1.02 0.30
CA ALA A 131 -6.06 -2.09 0.39
C ALA A 131 -7.32 -1.60 1.12
N SER A 132 -8.36 -1.21 0.38
CA SER A 132 -9.69 -0.87 0.92
C SER A 132 -9.66 0.05 2.15
N GLY A 133 -8.90 1.14 2.09
CA GLY A 133 -8.79 2.12 3.18
C GLY A 133 -7.82 1.77 4.31
N LYS A 134 -7.17 0.60 4.25
CA LYS A 134 -6.07 0.23 5.15
C LYS A 134 -4.76 0.12 4.37
N THR A 135 -3.68 0.59 4.98
CA THR A 135 -2.35 0.40 4.42
C THR A 135 -1.88 -1.03 4.69
N LEU A 136 -1.52 -1.72 3.61
CA LEU A 136 -0.92 -3.04 3.65
C LEU A 136 0.49 -2.95 3.05
N PHE A 137 1.41 -3.76 3.54
CA PHE A 137 2.78 -3.83 3.05
C PHE A 137 3.02 -5.22 2.47
N ARG A 138 3.53 -5.26 1.25
CA ARG A 138 4.16 -6.43 0.65
C ARG A 138 5.66 -6.30 0.83
N TRP A 139 6.32 -7.30 1.38
CA TRP A 139 7.77 -7.26 1.55
C TRP A 139 8.41 -8.62 1.32
N THR A 140 9.70 -8.61 1.03
CA THR A 140 10.53 -9.81 0.90
C THR A 140 11.80 -9.65 1.73
N ILE A 141 12.12 -10.64 2.57
CA ILE A 141 13.34 -10.74 3.37
C ILE A 141 14.16 -11.95 2.89
N ALA A 142 15.45 -11.74 2.64
CA ALA A 142 16.41 -12.76 2.22
C ALA A 142 17.87 -12.32 2.46
#